data_AF-A0A3R9TMI9-F1
#
_entry.id   AF-A0A3R9TMI9-F1
#
_cell.length_a   1.000
_cell.length_b   1.000
_cell.length_c   1.000
_cell.angle_alpha   90.00
_cell.angle_beta   90.00
_cell.angle_gamma   90.00
#
_symmetry.space_group_name_H-M   'P 1'
#
loop_
_entity.id
_entity.type
_entity.pdbx_description
1 polymer ?
#
loop_
_entity_poly.entity_id
_entity_poly.type
_entity_poly.pdbx_seq_one_letter_code
_entity_poly.pdbx_strand_id
1 'polypeptide(L)' 'MRPLHPIDFIFLSLEKRQQPMHVGGLFLFEIPENAPETFVHDLVEEIRQSKSIPVPPFNNRLNG' A
#
# COMPACT_ATOMS: atom_id res chain seq x y z
N MET A 1 3.21 14.25 14.51
CA MET A 1 2.79 14.43 13.10
C MET A 1 3.90 15.14 12.36
N ARG A 2 4.11 14.79 11.09
CA ARG A 2 5.17 15.39 10.25
C ARG A 2 4.54 16.37 9.26
N PRO A 3 5.09 17.57 9.06
CA PRO A 3 4.64 18.44 7.98
C PRO A 3 4.81 17.74 6.61
N LEU A 4 3.89 18.01 5.69
CA LEU A 4 4.00 17.53 4.32
C LEU A 4 5.25 18.11 3.67
N HIS A 5 6.01 17.26 2.98
CA HIS A 5 7.11 17.75 2.17
C HIS A 5 6.52 18.56 0.99
N PRO A 6 7.18 19.63 0.52
CA PRO A 6 6.65 20.45 -0.58
C PRO A 6 6.29 19.65 -1.84
N ILE A 7 7.06 18.59 -2.15
CA ILE A 7 6.77 17.70 -3.27
C ILE A 7 5.47 16.93 -3.03
N ASP A 8 5.29 16.31 -1.87
CA ASP A 8 4.06 15.57 -1.52
C ASP A 8 2.83 16.47 -1.64
N PHE A 9 2.96 17.73 -1.22
CA PHE A 9 1.90 18.73 -1.34
C PHE A 9 1.52 19.04 -2.80
N ILE A 10 2.50 19.10 -3.71
CA ILE A 10 2.25 19.30 -5.14
C ILE A 10 1.46 18.12 -5.72
N PHE A 11 1.82 16.87 -5.39
CA PHE A 11 1.08 15.69 -5.85
C PHE A 11 -0.39 15.74 -5.41
N LEU A 12 -0.64 16.06 -4.13
CA LEU A 12 -2.01 16.20 -3.62
C LEU A 12 -2.77 17.36 -4.28
N SER A 13 -2.10 18.48 -4.54
CA SER A 13 -2.75 19.68 -5.12
C SER A 13 -3.11 19.52 -6.60
N LEU A 14 -2.35 18.72 -7.34
CA LEU A 14 -2.55 18.50 -8.78
C LEU A 14 -3.52 17.35 -9.09
N GLU A 15 -3.87 16.52 -8.11
CA GLU A 15 -4.76 15.38 -8.30
C GLU A 15 -6.15 15.82 -8.77
N LYS A 16 -6.64 15.15 -9.83
CA LYS A 16 -7.97 15.35 -10.39
C LYS A 16 -8.61 14.00 -10.66
N ARG A 17 -9.95 13.97 -10.78
CA ARG A 17 -10.69 12.73 -11.09
C ARG A 17 -10.20 12.01 -12.35
N GLN A 18 -9.71 12.76 -13.34
CA GLN A 18 -9.17 12.25 -14.61
C GLN A 18 -7.64 12.05 -14.60
N GLN A 19 -6.96 12.53 -13.56
CA GLN A 19 -5.50 12.45 -13.40
C GLN A 19 -5.21 12.09 -11.93
N PRO A 20 -5.35 10.81 -11.56
CA PRO A 20 -4.99 10.35 -10.24
C PRO A 20 -3.46 10.38 -10.10
N MET A 21 -2.98 10.71 -8.89
CA MET A 21 -1.55 10.90 -8.64
C MET A 21 -0.91 9.72 -7.90
N HIS A 22 -1.57 8.55 -7.90
CA HIS A 22 -1.02 7.30 -7.36
C HIS A 22 -0.14 6.57 -8.38
N VAL A 23 0.85 5.83 -7.87
CA VAL A 23 1.68 4.91 -8.66
C VAL A 23 1.32 3.49 -8.26
N GLY A 24 1.27 2.58 -9.23
CA GLY A 24 1.05 1.15 -9.01
C GLY A 24 2.20 0.32 -9.54
N GLY A 25 2.43 -0.84 -8.93
CA GLY A 25 3.36 -1.87 -9.41
C GLY A 25 2.62 -3.18 -9.65
N LEU A 26 2.90 -3.82 -10.79
CA LEU A 26 2.43 -5.17 -11.10
C LEU A 26 3.59 -6.14 -10.87
N PHE A 27 3.41 -7.05 -9.92
CA PHE A 27 4.41 -8.05 -9.57
C PHE A 27 3.89 -9.44 -9.90
N LEU A 28 4.69 -10.22 -10.62
CA LEU A 28 4.42 -11.62 -10.90
C LEU A 28 5.21 -12.47 -9.91
N PHE A 29 4.54 -13.46 -9.32
CA PHE A 29 5.12 -14.37 -8.35
C PHE A 29 4.84 -15.82 -8.75
N GLU A 30 5.68 -16.72 -8.27
CA GLU A 30 5.48 -18.16 -8.39
C GLU A 30 4.98 -18.72 -7.05
N ILE A 31 4.10 -19.72 -7.13
CA ILE A 31 3.63 -20.42 -5.93
C ILE A 31 4.79 -21.28 -5.41
N PRO A 32 5.09 -21.26 -4.10
CA PRO A 32 6.16 -22.09 -3.55
C PRO A 32 5.94 -23.59 -3.82
N GLU A 33 7.03 -24.34 -3.97
CA GLU A 33 6.95 -25.80 -4.10
C GLU A 33 6.21 -26.41 -2.90
N ASN A 34 5.32 -27.36 -3.17
CA ASN A 34 4.50 -28.07 -2.16
C ASN A 34 3.56 -27.16 -1.35
N ALA A 35 3.24 -25.96 -1.83
CA ALA A 35 2.21 -25.12 -1.22
C ALA A 35 0.81 -25.75 -1.36
N PRO A 36 -0.09 -25.55 -0.39
CA PRO A 36 -1.46 -26.05 -0.50
C PRO A 36 -2.21 -25.34 -1.64
N GLU A 37 -3.26 -25.97 -2.16
CA GLU A 37 -4.14 -25.36 -3.17
C GLU A 37 -4.77 -24.04 -2.68
N THR A 38 -4.86 -23.86 -1.36
CA THR A 38 -5.38 -22.67 -0.69
C THR A 38 -4.33 -21.58 -0.43
N PHE A 39 -3.07 -21.75 -0.85
CA PHE A 39 -1.95 -20.88 -0.46
C PHE A 39 -2.24 -19.38 -0.57
N VAL A 40 -2.78 -18.93 -1.70
CA VAL A 40 -3.07 -17.50 -1.91
C VAL A 40 -4.19 -17.02 -0.99
N HIS A 41 -5.22 -17.85 -0.77
CA HIS A 41 -6.30 -17.54 0.15
C HIS A 41 -5.77 -17.41 1.59
N ASP A 42 -4.95 -18.35 2.02
CA ASP A 42 -4.40 -18.38 3.38
C ASP A 42 -3.45 -17.21 3.62
N LEU A 43 -2.63 -16.86 2.62
CA LEU A 43 -1.77 -15.66 2.65
C LEU A 43 -2.59 -14.39 2.80
N VAL A 44 -3.69 -14.24 2.06
CA VAL A 44 -4.57 -13.07 2.16
C VAL A 44 -5.22 -13.01 3.54
N GLU A 45 -5.68 -14.13 4.09
CA GLU A 45 -6.22 -14.18 5.45
C GLU A 45 -5.18 -13.83 6.51
N GLU A 46 -3.94 -14.28 6.38
CA GLU A 46 -2.84 -13.88 7.26
C GLU A 46 -2.62 -12.37 7.22
N ILE A 47 -2.58 -11.77 6.03
CA ILE A 47 -2.43 -10.31 5.87
C ILE A 47 -3.59 -9.58 6.55
N ARG A 48 -4.84 -10.06 6.39
CA ARG A 48 -6.03 -9.45 7.02
C ARG A 48 -6.03 -9.55 8.54
N GLN A 49 -5.48 -10.63 9.09
CA GLN A 49 -5.38 -10.86 10.54
C GLN A 49 -4.14 -10.22 11.16
N SER A 50 -3.20 -9.77 10.35
CA SER A 50 -1.95 -9.15 10.79
C SER A 50 -2.21 -7.96 11.71
N LYS A 51 -1.55 -7.98 12.87
CA LYS A 51 -1.53 -6.85 13.83
C LYS A 51 -0.33 -5.94 13.62
N SER A 52 0.33 -6.05 12.46
CA SER A 52 1.51 -5.25 12.15
C SER A 52 1.14 -3.77 12.14
N ILE A 53 1.83 -3.00 12.97
CA ILE A 53 1.61 -1.55 13.04
C ILE A 53 2.26 -0.92 11.81
N PRO A 54 1.56 -0.03 11.08
CA PRO A 54 2.18 0.70 9.97
C PRO A 54 3.45 1.43 10.43
N VAL A 55 4.50 1.36 9.62
CA VAL A 55 5.79 2.02 9.84
C VAL A 55 6.05 3.06 8.75
N PRO A 56 6.96 4.04 8.96
CA PRO A 56 7.30 5.00 7.91
C PRO A 56 7.76 4.32 6.61
N PRO A 57 7.32 4.80 5.42
CA PRO A 57 6.47 5.98 5.18
C PRO A 57 4.95 5.70 5.22
N PHE A 58 4.51 4.47 5.47
CA PHE A 58 3.10 4.04 5.39
C PHE A 58 2.25 4.39 6.62
N ASN A 59 2.85 4.94 7.66
CA ASN A 59 2.15 5.40 8.87
C ASN A 59 1.78 6.90 8.84
N ASN A 60 2.04 7.59 7.73
CA ASN A 60 1.70 9.00 7.57
C ASN A 60 0.17 9.18 7.48
N ARG A 61 -0.34 10.22 8.14
CA ARG A 61 -1.75 10.61 8.13
C ARG A 61 -1.86 12.08 7.74
N LEU A 62 -2.82 12.39 6.86
CA LEU A 62 -3.22 13.75 6.58
C LEU A 62 -4.20 14.20 7.67
N ASN A 63 -3.94 15.38 8.23
CA ASN A 63 -4.89 16.06 9.09
C ASN A 63 -5.36 17.32 8.37
N GLY A 64 -6.68 17.45 8.23
CA GLY A 64 -7.37 18.61 7.70
C GLY A 64 -8.61 18.87 8.54
#